data_AF-K0B1Y4-F1
#
_entry.id   AF-K0B1Y4-F1
#
_cell.length_a   1.000
_cell.length_b   1.000
_cell.length_c   1.000
_cell.angle_alpha   90.00
_cell.angle_beta   90.00
_cell.angle_gamma   90.00
#
_symmetry.space_group_name_H-M   'P 1'
#
loop_
_entity.id
_entity.type
_entity.pdbx_description
1 polymer ?
#
loop_
_entity_poly.entity_id
_entity_poly.type
_entity_poly.pdbx_seq_one_letter_code
_entity_poly.pdbx_strand_id
1 'polypeptide(L)'
;MPDYLYIIVFITILVGLIIREIYLFNKDRYNPYVFRRKGKFLKQFIVNLGVNIFIIVCIKNIKSTFIVLCIFSVYSFCLATCISILNYLSYNRIKDKKIIFHTASLIIMIVIILIFLWRLVIK
;
A
#
# COMPACT_ATOMS: atom_id res chain seq x y z
N MET A 1 18.85 -18.32 8.07
CA MET A 1 18.38 -17.51 9.20
C MET A 1 18.18 -16.02 8.89
N PRO A 2 19.05 -15.31 8.13
CA PRO A 2 18.83 -13.87 7.88
C PRO A 2 17.54 -13.57 7.09
N ASP A 3 17.14 -14.43 6.15
CA ASP A 3 15.97 -14.25 5.29
C ASP A 3 14.66 -14.07 6.07
N TYR A 4 14.45 -14.85 7.13
CA TYR A 4 13.25 -14.76 7.97
C TYR A 4 13.16 -13.42 8.72
N LEU A 5 14.30 -12.88 9.16
CA LEU A 5 14.35 -11.57 9.80
C LEU A 5 13.96 -10.47 8.80
N TYR A 6 14.49 -10.51 7.57
CA TYR A 6 14.09 -9.56 6.52
C TYR A 6 12.61 -9.69 6.16
N ILE A 7 12.05 -10.90 6.12
CA ILE A 7 10.62 -11.14 5.90
C ILE A 7 9.78 -10.52 7.02
N ILE A 8 10.14 -10.75 8.29
CA ILE A 8 9.41 -10.20 9.44
C ILE A 8 9.44 -8.68 9.41
N VAL A 9 10.61 -8.08 9.20
CA VAL A 9 10.74 -6.62 9.15
C VAL A 9 9.94 -6.06 7.97
N PHE A 10 10.00 -6.71 6.80
CA PHE A 10 9.22 -6.33 5.63
C PHE A 10 7.72 -6.34 5.93
N ILE A 11 7.18 -7.43 6.49
CA ILE A 11 5.77 -7.53 6.87
C ILE A 11 5.40 -6.45 7.90
N THR A 12 6.26 -6.19 8.88
CA THR A 12 6.01 -5.19 9.93
C THR A 12 5.87 -3.79 9.34
N ILE A 13 6.73 -3.42 8.38
CA ILE A 13 6.66 -2.14 7.67
C ILE A 13 5.35 -2.04 6.88
N LEU A 14 4.98 -3.09 6.16
CA LEU A 14 3.75 -3.14 5.37
C LEU A 14 2.50 -2.98 6.25
N VAL A 15 2.42 -3.71 7.37
CA VAL A 15 1.33 -3.56 8.34
C VAL A 15 1.30 -2.15 8.94
N GLY A 16 2.47 -1.58 9.26
CA GLY A 16 2.59 -0.21 9.75
C GLY A 16 2.01 0.83 8.78
N LEU A 17 2.13 0.63 7.46
CA LEU A 17 1.53 1.51 6.46
C LEU A 17 0.00 1.46 6.50
N ILE A 18 -0.60 0.26 6.66
CA ILE A 18 -2.07 0.12 6.80
C ILE A 18 -2.55 0.82 8.08
N ILE A 19 -1.88 0.58 9.21
CA ILE A 19 -2.20 1.23 10.49
C ILE A 19 -2.11 2.76 10.36
N ARG A 20 -1.10 3.28 9.64
CA ARG A 20 -0.95 4.71 9.40
C ARG A 20 -2.16 5.31 8.70
N GLU A 21 -2.67 4.67 7.66
CA GLU A 21 -3.83 5.17 6.91
C GLU A 21 -5.11 5.17 7.78
N ILE A 22 -5.31 4.12 8.58
CA ILE A 22 -6.40 4.06 9.58
C ILE A 22 -6.25 5.19 10.62
N TYR A 23 -5.04 5.40 11.14
CA TYR A 23 -4.76 6.48 12.09
C TYR A 23 -5.03 7.87 11.49
N LEU A 24 -4.66 8.09 10.23
CA LEU A 24 -4.93 9.34 9.53
C LEU A 24 -6.44 9.55 9.37
N PHE A 25 -7.21 8.49 9.12
CA PHE A 25 -8.67 8.57 9.03
C PHE A 25 -9.30 8.95 10.36
N ASN A 26 -8.89 8.32 11.45
CA ASN A 26 -9.37 8.66 12.80
C ASN A 26 -9.01 10.08 13.25
N LYS A 27 -7.96 10.68 12.67
CA LYS A 27 -7.56 12.08 12.94
C LYS A 27 -8.16 13.07 11.94
N ASP A 28 -9.08 12.66 11.08
CA ASP A 28 -9.66 13.47 9.98
C ASP A 28 -8.61 14.12 9.07
N ARG A 29 -7.43 13.50 8.97
CA ARG A 29 -6.32 13.89 8.09
C ARG A 29 -6.13 12.94 6.92
N TYR A 30 -7.03 11.97 6.77
CA TYR A 30 -7.06 11.06 5.64
C TYR A 30 -7.48 11.79 4.37
N ASN A 31 -6.81 11.46 3.27
CA ASN A 31 -7.12 12.02 1.98
C ASN A 31 -7.62 10.91 1.05
N PRO A 32 -8.93 10.87 0.74
CA PRO A 32 -9.48 9.85 -0.14
C PRO A 32 -9.05 10.01 -1.61
N TYR A 33 -8.50 11.18 -1.97
CA TYR A 33 -7.98 11.44 -3.30
C TYR A 33 -6.49 11.13 -3.35
N VAL A 34 -6.15 9.99 -3.97
CA VAL A 34 -4.78 9.48 -4.16
C VAL A 34 -3.82 10.56 -4.72
N PHE A 35 -4.34 11.54 -5.46
CA PHE A 35 -3.55 12.57 -6.17
C PHE A 35 -3.67 14.00 -5.61
N ARG A 36 -4.44 14.25 -4.55
CA ARG A 36 -4.72 15.64 -4.10
C ARG A 36 -3.92 16.03 -2.85
N ARG A 37 -2.59 16.02 -2.88
CA ARG A 37 -1.79 16.52 -1.73
C ARG A 37 -1.54 18.02 -1.82
N LYS A 38 -2.21 18.82 -0.99
CA LYS A 38 -1.76 20.18 -0.64
C LYS A 38 -1.07 20.13 0.73
N GLY A 39 0.22 20.48 0.79
CA GLY A 39 0.79 21.15 1.97
C GLY A 39 1.88 20.48 2.83
N LYS A 40 2.26 19.20 2.66
CA LYS A 40 3.35 18.57 3.48
C LYS A 40 4.28 17.67 2.67
N PHE A 41 4.68 18.14 1.49
CA PHE A 41 5.37 17.33 0.48
C PHE A 41 6.71 16.76 0.97
N LEU A 42 7.60 17.59 1.54
CA LEU A 42 8.96 17.19 1.91
C LEU A 42 9.04 16.11 3.00
N LYS A 43 8.31 16.27 4.11
CA LYS A 43 8.36 15.30 5.21
C LYS A 43 7.80 13.94 4.79
N GLN A 44 6.77 13.94 3.95
CA GLN A 44 6.15 12.72 3.43
C GLN A 44 6.98 12.09 2.30
N PHE A 45 7.70 12.91 1.53
CA PHE A 45 8.66 12.46 0.52
C PHE A 45 9.83 11.73 1.16
N ILE A 46 10.47 12.30 2.19
CA ILE A 46 11.59 11.68 2.91
C ILE A 46 11.18 10.34 3.55
N VAL A 47 10.02 10.29 4.20
CA VAL A 47 9.49 9.05 4.79
C VAL A 47 9.20 8.01 3.71
N ASN A 48 8.58 8.40 2.60
CA ASN A 48 8.32 7.48 1.49
C ASN A 48 9.62 6.97 0.84
N LEU A 49 10.63 7.82 0.69
CA LEU A 49 11.95 7.45 0.15
C LEU A 49 12.67 6.45 1.06
N GLY A 50 12.68 6.72 2.38
CA GLY A 50 13.25 5.82 3.37
C GLY A 50 12.56 4.45 3.39
N VAL A 51 11.23 4.42 3.35
CA VAL A 51 10.45 3.18 3.29
C VAL A 51 10.74 2.41 1.99
N ASN A 52 10.81 3.09 0.84
CA ASN A 52 11.12 2.45 -0.43
C ASN A 52 12.53 1.85 -0.47
N ILE A 53 13.55 2.60 0.00
CA ILE A 53 14.93 2.09 0.11
C ILE A 53 14.96 0.85 0.99
N PHE A 54 14.28 0.90 2.14
CA PHE A 54 14.26 -0.21 3.09
C PHE A 54 13.57 -1.45 2.51
N ILE A 55 12.45 -1.27 1.81
CA ILE A 55 11.77 -2.34 1.09
C ILE A 55 12.70 -2.99 0.05
N ILE A 56 13.44 -2.19 -0.72
CA ILE A 56 14.39 -2.70 -1.72
C ILE A 56 15.50 -3.52 -1.06
N VAL A 57 16.02 -3.08 0.08
CA VAL A 57 17.04 -3.81 0.85
C VAL A 57 16.49 -5.15 1.35
N CYS A 58 15.27 -5.16 1.92
CA CYS A 58 14.63 -6.41 2.35
C CYS A 58 14.43 -7.38 1.19
N ILE A 59 13.92 -6.90 0.04
CA ILE A 59 13.66 -7.75 -1.13
C ILE A 59 14.96 -8.35 -1.68
N LYS A 60 16.05 -7.58 -1.76
CA LYS A 60 17.35 -8.07 -2.26
C LYS A 60 17.95 -9.19 -1.40
N ASN A 61 17.64 -9.21 -0.10
CA ASN A 61 18.15 -10.19 0.85
C ASN A 61 17.26 -11.43 0.99
N ILE A 62 16.09 -11.48 0.37
CA ILE A 62 15.21 -12.65 0.39
C ILE A 62 15.52 -13.52 -0.83
N LYS A 63 15.97 -14.75 -0.59
CA LYS A 63 16.46 -15.65 -1.65
C LYS A 63 15.38 -16.11 -2.63
N SER A 64 14.13 -16.22 -2.16
CA SER A 64 13.00 -16.66 -2.98
C SER A 64 12.13 -15.48 -3.41
N THR A 65 12.20 -15.15 -4.70
CA THR A 65 11.33 -14.14 -5.35
C THR A 65 9.86 -14.53 -5.26
N PHE A 66 9.54 -15.82 -5.28
CA PHE A 66 8.17 -16.33 -5.13
C PHE A 66 7.56 -15.95 -3.78
N ILE A 67 8.30 -16.11 -2.68
CA ILE A 67 7.83 -15.75 -1.34
C ILE A 67 7.56 -14.24 -1.23
N VAL A 68 8.47 -13.41 -1.75
CA VAL A 68 8.28 -11.95 -1.79
C VAL A 68 7.00 -11.58 -2.53
N LEU A 69 6.73 -12.25 -3.65
CA LEU A 69 5.57 -11.93 -4.47
C LEU A 69 4.25 -12.39 -3.83
N CYS A 70 4.24 -13.52 -3.13
CA CYS A 70 3.11 -13.95 -2.30
C CYS A 70 2.81 -12.96 -1.17
N ILE A 71 3.85 -12.48 -0.48
CA ILE A 71 3.66 -11.46 0.58
C ILE A 71 3.12 -10.17 -0.03
N PHE A 72 3.68 -9.73 -1.16
CA PHE A 72 3.24 -8.52 -1.85
C PHE A 72 1.79 -8.62 -2.37
N SER A 73 1.37 -9.79 -2.86
CA SER A 73 0.00 -9.98 -3.36
C SER A 73 -1.02 -9.95 -2.23
N VAL A 74 -0.76 -10.67 -1.13
CA VAL A 74 -1.61 -10.64 0.08
C VAL A 74 -1.68 -9.23 0.64
N TYR A 75 -0.54 -8.55 0.77
CA TYR A 75 -0.50 -7.16 1.23
C TYR A 75 -1.32 -6.23 0.34
N SER A 76 -1.15 -6.31 -0.98
CA SER A 76 -1.87 -5.46 -1.94
C SER A 76 -3.38 -5.65 -1.83
N PHE A 77 -3.83 -6.88 -1.61
CA PHE A 77 -5.24 -7.19 -1.35
C PHE A 77 -5.74 -6.56 -0.05
N CYS A 78 -5.02 -6.75 1.07
CA CYS A 78 -5.37 -6.13 2.36
C CYS A 78 -5.40 -4.60 2.31
N LEU A 79 -4.44 -3.99 1.61
CA LEU A 79 -4.40 -2.55 1.44
C LEU A 79 -5.55 -2.04 0.57
N ALA A 80 -5.89 -2.76 -0.51
CA ALA A 80 -7.02 -2.40 -1.37
C ALA A 80 -8.35 -2.47 -0.62
N THR A 81 -8.59 -3.51 0.19
CA THR A 81 -9.81 -3.61 1.01
C THR A 81 -9.85 -2.53 2.09
N CYS A 82 -8.73 -2.26 2.77
CA CYS A 82 -8.63 -1.19 3.75
C CYS A 82 -8.94 0.18 3.14
N ILE A 83 -8.30 0.55 2.03
CA ILE A 83 -8.55 1.82 1.32
C ILE A 83 -10.01 1.90 0.86
N SER A 84 -10.59 0.79 0.37
CA SER A 84 -11.99 0.75 -0.06
C SER A 84 -12.94 1.07 1.08
N ILE A 85 -12.71 0.50 2.27
CA ILE A 85 -13.50 0.78 3.48
C ILE A 85 -13.33 2.24 3.90
N LEU A 86 -12.10 2.74 3.98
CA LEU A 86 -11.82 4.13 4.37
C LEU A 86 -12.44 5.15 3.39
N ASN A 87 -12.38 4.87 2.09
CA ASN A 87 -12.99 5.69 1.05
C ASN A 87 -14.52 5.61 1.08
N TYR A 88 -15.10 4.44 1.35
CA TYR A 88 -16.53 4.31 1.54
C TYR A 88 -17.01 5.12 2.75
N LEU A 89 -16.32 5.03 3.89
CA LEU A 89 -16.62 5.83 5.07
C LEU A 89 -16.45 7.34 4.80
N SER A 90 -15.40 7.73 4.08
CA SER A 90 -15.20 9.13 3.64
C SER A 90 -16.33 9.61 2.74
N TYR A 91 -16.79 8.77 1.80
CA TYR A 91 -17.95 9.04 0.97
C TYR A 91 -19.22 9.20 1.83
N ASN A 92 -19.42 8.36 2.84
CA ASN A 92 -20.60 8.48 3.67
C ASN A 92 -20.65 9.81 4.45
N ARG A 93 -19.49 10.36 4.84
CA ARG A 93 -19.35 11.66 5.51
C ARG A 93 -19.49 12.85 4.55
N ILE A 94 -18.82 12.82 3.40
CA ILE A 94 -18.68 13.97 2.48
C ILE A 94 -19.72 13.96 1.35
N LYS A 95 -20.25 12.77 1.02
CA LYS A 95 -21.18 12.49 -0.10
C LYS A 95 -20.63 12.83 -1.50
N ASP A 96 -19.31 12.93 -1.65
CA ASP A 96 -18.67 13.16 -2.95
C ASP A 96 -18.47 11.85 -3.74
N LYS A 97 -19.24 11.69 -4.82
CA LYS A 97 -19.20 10.52 -5.72
C LYS A 97 -17.83 10.29 -6.38
N LYS A 98 -16.98 11.32 -6.49
CA LYS A 98 -15.63 11.19 -7.07
C LYS A 98 -14.74 10.23 -6.27
N ILE A 99 -14.98 10.10 -4.96
CA ILE A 99 -14.23 9.19 -4.09
C ILE A 99 -14.41 7.73 -4.54
N ILE A 100 -15.64 7.34 -4.91
CA ILE A 100 -15.94 5.98 -5.38
C ILE A 100 -15.23 5.71 -6.70
N PHE A 101 -15.27 6.67 -7.64
CA PHE A 101 -14.59 6.53 -8.93
C PHE A 101 -13.07 6.38 -8.79
N HIS A 102 -12.43 7.20 -7.95
CA HIS A 102 -11.00 7.06 -7.66
C HIS A 102 -10.65 5.73 -6.99
N THR A 103 -11.51 5.24 -6.11
CA THR A 103 -11.33 3.93 -5.45
C THR A 103 -11.40 2.79 -6.47
N ALA A 104 -12.39 2.80 -7.35
CA ALA A 104 -12.53 1.79 -8.41
C ALA A 104 -11.33 1.80 -9.35
N SER A 105 -10.86 3.00 -9.77
CA SER A 105 -9.68 3.15 -10.61
C SER A 105 -8.41 2.57 -9.94
N LEU A 106 -8.23 2.82 -8.64
CA LEU A 106 -7.10 2.28 -7.88
C LEU A 106 -7.14 0.74 -7.78
N ILE A 107 -8.33 0.16 -7.54
CA ILE A 107 -8.48 -1.31 -7.49
C ILE A 107 -8.13 -1.94 -8.84
N ILE A 108 -8.65 -1.40 -9.95
CA ILE A 108 -8.34 -1.90 -11.30
C ILE A 108 -6.84 -1.86 -11.57
N MET A 109 -6.18 -0.75 -11.22
CA MET A 109 -4.73 -0.60 -11.38
C MET A 109 -3.96 -1.66 -10.57
N ILE A 110 -4.34 -1.90 -9.30
CA ILE A 110 -3.69 -2.93 -8.46
C ILE A 110 -3.85 -4.33 -9.07
N VAL A 111 -5.06 -4.67 -9.55
CA VAL A 111 -5.32 -5.98 -10.17
C VAL A 111 -4.46 -6.17 -11.42
N ILE A 112 -4.34 -5.17 -12.29
CA ILE A 112 -3.50 -5.24 -13.49
C ILE A 112 -2.03 -5.47 -13.12
N ILE A 113 -1.51 -4.74 -12.12
CA ILE A 113 -0.13 -4.88 -11.65
C ILE A 113 0.10 -6.28 -11.09
N LEU A 114 -0.83 -6.82 -10.28
CA LEU A 114 -0.72 -8.16 -9.72
C LEU A 114 -0.70 -9.24 -10.79
N ILE A 115 -1.58 -9.16 -11.80
CA ILE A 115 -1.59 -10.10 -12.94
C ILE A 115 -0.26 -10.04 -13.71
N PHE A 116 0.26 -8.83 -13.97
CA PHE A 116 1.53 -8.65 -14.66
C PHE A 116 2.70 -9.25 -13.87
N LEU A 117 2.77 -8.98 -12.57
CA LEU A 117 3.78 -9.54 -11.68
C LEU A 117 3.70 -11.07 -11.62
N TRP A 118 2.49 -11.65 -11.61
CA TRP A 118 2.34 -13.11 -11.57
C TRP A 118 2.85 -13.79 -12.84
N ARG A 119 2.60 -13.16 -13.99
CA ARG A 119 3.12 -13.63 -15.28
C ARG A 119 4.65 -13.62 -15.35
N LEU A 120 5.33 -12.72 -14.64
CA LEU A 120 6.79 -12.66 -14.61
C LEU A 120 7.42 -13.78 -13.77
N VAL A 121 6.68 -14.36 -12.81
CA VAL A 121 7.18 -15.42 -11.91
C VAL A 121 6.93 -16.82 -12.44
N ILE A 122 5.88 -17.01 -13.25
CA ILE A 122 5.51 -18.32 -13.83
C ILE A 122 6.37 -18.68 -15.06
N LYS A 123 7.16 -17.73 -15.58
CA LYS A 123 8.18 -18.00 -16.62
C LYS A 123 9.44 -18.59 -16.02
#